data_AF-A0A8C1DP42-F1
#
_entry.id   AF-A0A8C1DP42-F1
#
_cell.length_a   1.000
_cell.length_b   1.000
_cell.length_c   1.000
_cell.angle_alpha   90.00
_cell.angle_beta   90.00
_cell.angle_gamma   90.00
#
_symmetry.space_group_name_H-M   'P 1'
#
loop_
_entity.id
_entity.type
_entity.pdbx_description
1 polymer ?
#
loop_
_entity_poly.entity_id
_entity_poly.type
_entity_poly.pdbx_seq_one_letter_code
_entity_poly.pdbx_strand_id
1 'polypeptide(L)' 'MATLLQPEKVLYLVRGEKKIRVPLSQLYFCRYCSELRSLECVSHEVCQLL' A
#
# COMPACT_ATOMS: atom_id res chain seq x y z
N MET A 1 7.05 18.99 7.12
CA MET A 1 5.62 18.95 7.47
C MET A 1 5.48 18.13 8.73
N ALA A 2 4.92 18.69 9.81
CA ALA A 2 4.71 17.95 11.06
C ALA A 2 3.41 17.14 10.93
N THR A 3 3.55 15.83 10.75
CA THR A 3 2.43 14.89 10.78
C THR A 3 2.10 14.56 12.24
N LEU A 4 0.82 14.68 12.63
CA LEU A 4 0.35 14.56 14.03
C LEU A 4 0.64 13.17 14.63
N LEU A 5 0.61 12.14 13.80
CA LEU A 5 1.11 10.80 14.08
C LEU A 5 2.17 10.46 13.02
N GLN A 6 3.16 9.65 13.38
CA GLN A 6 4.25 9.22 12.49
C GLN A 6 3.96 7.83 11.90
N PRO A 7 3.16 7.72 10.82
CA PRO A 7 2.79 6.43 10.24
C PRO A 7 3.99 5.61 9.77
N GLU A 8 5.12 6.24 9.46
CA GLU A 8 6.36 5.60 9.00
C GLU A 8 7.03 4.74 10.09
N LYS A 9 6.64 4.87 11.37
CA LYS A 9 7.19 4.07 12.46
C LYS A 9 6.67 2.64 12.49
N VAL A 10 5.47 2.38 11.97
CA VAL A 10 4.85 1.05 11.98
C VAL A 10 4.67 0.60 10.54
N LEU A 11 5.53 -0.32 10.11
CA LEU A 11 5.57 -0.82 8.74
C LEU A 11 5.02 -2.24 8.68
N TYR A 12 4.24 -2.51 7.64
CA TYR A 12 3.72 -3.83 7.32
C TYR A 12 4.58 -4.48 6.24
N LEU A 13 4.82 -5.78 6.38
CA LEU A 13 5.52 -6.58 5.38
C LEU A 13 4.52 -7.11 4.35
N VAL A 14 4.72 -6.74 3.09
CA VAL A 14 3.90 -7.24 1.97
C VAL A 14 4.45 -8.57 1.48
N ARG A 15 3.57 -9.53 1.21
CA ARG A 15 3.93 -10.80 0.57
C ARG A 15 4.06 -10.60 -0.95
N GLY A 16 5.14 -11.09 -1.54
CA GLY A 16 5.42 -10.97 -2.96
C GLY A 16 6.89 -11.25 -3.27
N GLU A 17 7.27 -11.10 -4.55
CA GLU A 17 8.67 -11.27 -4.98
C GLU A 17 9.61 -10.24 -4.34
N LYS A 18 9.12 -9.00 -4.18
CA LYS A 18 9.84 -7.92 -3.52
C LYS A 18 9.41 -7.81 -2.07
N LYS A 19 10.36 -7.91 -1.14
CA LYS A 19 10.12 -7.68 0.29
C LYS A 19 10.02 -6.18 0.57
N ILE A 20 8.82 -5.65 0.47
CA ILE A 20 8.54 -4.22 0.69
C ILE A 20 7.99 -4.03 2.10
N ARG A 21 8.49 -3.00 2.79
CA ARG A 21 7.98 -2.54 4.09
C ARG A 21 7.46 -1.13 3.93
N VAL A 22 6.16 -0.95 4.15
CA VAL A 22 5.47 0.34 3.98
C VAL A 22 4.41 0.49 5.06
N PRO A 23 4.06 1.73 5.43
CA PRO A 23 3.01 1.99 6.40
C PRO A 23 1.65 1.53 5.86
N LEU A 24 0.75 1.13 6.77
CA LEU A 24 -0.58 0.63 6.40
C LEU A 24 -1.38 1.61 5.55
N SER A 25 -1.20 2.91 5.78
CA SER A 25 -1.87 3.98 5.02
C SER A 25 -1.52 4.03 3.54
N GLN A 26 -0.43 3.35 3.13
CA GLN A 26 0.03 3.26 1.73
C GLN A 26 -0.23 1.88 1.11
N LEU A 27 -0.94 0.99 1.82
CA LEU A 27 -1.26 -0.36 1.37
C LEU A 27 -2.72 -0.45 0.91
N TYR A 28 -2.95 -1.34 -0.05
CA TYR A 28 -4.29 -1.75 -0.46
C TYR A 28 -4.57 -3.18 -0.04
N PHE A 29 -5.81 -3.47 0.34
CA PHE A 29 -6.27 -4.81 0.62
C PHE A 29 -6.95 -5.41 -0.62
N CYS A 30 -6.38 -6.49 -1.16
CA CYS A 30 -6.97 -7.23 -2.26
C CYS A 30 -7.98 -8.24 -1.71
N ARG A 31 -9.27 -7.95 -1.85
CA ARG A 31 -10.35 -8.83 -1.35
C ARG A 31 -10.37 -10.21 -2.04
N TYR A 32 -9.98 -10.28 -3.32
CA TYR A 32 -9.99 -11.54 -4.07
C TYR A 32 -8.97 -12.55 -3.53
N CYS A 33 -7.79 -12.07 -3.14
CA CYS A 33 -6.72 -12.91 -2.61
C CYS A 33 -6.69 -12.92 -1.07
N SER A 34 -7.43 -12.02 -0.41
CA SER A 34 -7.33 -11.75 1.03
C SER A 34 -5.91 -11.39 1.48
N GLU A 35 -5.19 -10.65 0.64
CA GLU A 35 -3.79 -10.26 0.87
C GLU A 35 -3.59 -8.75 0.73
N LEU A 36 -2.64 -8.21 1.51
CA LEU A 36 -2.18 -6.82 1.38
C LEU A 36 -1.23 -6.69 0.19
N ARG A 37 -1.37 -5.61 -0.58
CA ARG A 37 -0.53 -5.25 -1.72
C ARG A 37 -0.03 -3.82 -1.60
N SER A 38 1.21 -3.58 -2.00
CA SER A 38 1.77 -2.23 -2.09
C SER A 38 1.32 -1.54 -3.37
N LEU A 39 1.35 -0.20 -3.35
CA LEU A 39 1.13 0.67 -4.51
C LEU A 39 1.99 0.30 -5.73
N GLU A 40 3.23 -0.17 -5.51
CA GLU A 40 4.15 -0.60 -6.57
C GLU A 40 3.72 -1.91 -7.25
N CYS A 41 2.86 -2.70 -6.60
CA CYS A 41 2.44 -4.03 -7.05
C CYS A 41 1.00 -4.05 -7.59
N VAL A 42 0.37 -2.89 -7.76
CA VAL A 42 -0.99 -2.75 -8.30
C VAL A 42 -0.92 -1.92 -9.59
N SER A 43 -1.66 -2.35 -10.61
CA SER A 43 -1.80 -1.59 -11.86
C SER A 43 -2.58 -0.30 -11.62
N HIS A 44 -2.08 0.81 -12.15
CA HIS A 44 -2.74 2.11 -12.07
C HIS A 44 -3.45 2.40 -13.39
N GLU A 45 -4.76 2.57 -13.31
CA GLU A 45 -5.58 2.96 -14.46
C GLU A 45 -5.93 4.43 -14.37
N VAL A 46 -5.90 5.13 -15.51
CA VAL A 46 -6.35 6.52 -15.58
C VAL A 46 -7.84 6.51 -15.84
N CYS A 47 -8.65 6.64 -14.79
CA CYS A 47 -10.07 6.93 -14.95
C CYS A 47 -10.21 8.40 -15.36
N GLN A 48 -10.47 8.64 -16.64
CA GLN A 48 -10.93 9.94 -17.10
C GLN A 48 -12.42 10.06 -16.73
N LEU A 49 -12.68 10.68 -15.58
CA LEU A 49 -14.02 11.05 -15.15
C LEU A 49 -14.52 12.15 -16.11
N LEU A 50 -15.44 11.77 -17.01
CA LEU A 50 -16.26 12.68 -17.79
C LEU A 50 -17.22 13.46 -16.87
#